data_AF-A0A3C1VUV0-F1
#
_entry.id   AF-A0A3C1VUV0-F1
#
_cell.length_a   1.000
_cell.length_b   1.000
_cell.length_c   1.000
_cell.angle_alpha   90.00
_cell.angle_beta   90.00
_cell.angle_gamma   90.00
#
_symmetry.space_group_name_H-M   'P 1'
#
loop_
_entity.id
_entity.type
_entity.pdbx_description
1 polymer ?
#
loop_
_entity_poly.entity_id
_entity_poly.type
_entity_poly.pdbx_seq_one_letter_code
_entity_poly.pdbx_strand_id
1 'polypeptide(L)' 'YLEKWLPKFEANNRSYITVAVGCTGGQHRSVYLCERLAESFVGKISNVQVRHRELGV' A
#
# COMPACT_ATOMS: atom_id res chain seq x y z
N TYR A 1 -12.45 -2.45 -2.20
CA TYR A 1 -11.90 -3.68 -2.83
C TYR A 1 -10.82 -4.31 -1.96
N LEU A 2 -9.72 -3.60 -1.67
CA LEU A 2 -8.59 -4.15 -0.90
C LEU A 2 -8.97 -4.67 0.49
N GLU A 3 -9.81 -3.95 1.25
CA GLU A 3 -10.30 -4.40 2.57
C GLU A 3 -10.96 -5.79 2.54
N LYS A 4 -11.60 -6.17 1.43
CA LYS A 4 -12.26 -7.47 1.28
C LYS A 4 -11.25 -8.62 1.12
N TRP A 5 -10.09 -8.35 0.53
CA TRP A 5 -9.18 -9.39 0.04
C TRP A 5 -7.87 -9.46 0.82
N LEU A 6 -7.35 -8.33 1.31
CA LEU A 6 -6.09 -8.30 2.06
C LEU A 6 -6.09 -9.25 3.28
N PRO A 7 -7.15 -9.34 4.12
CA PRO A 7 -7.17 -10.28 5.24
C PRO A 7 -7.07 -11.75 4.80
N LYS A 8 -7.60 -12.09 3.62
CA LYS A 8 -7.52 -13.47 3.08
C LYS A 8 -6.12 -13.81 2.58
N PHE A 9 -5.38 -12.82 2.09
CA PHE A 9 -3.99 -13.00 1.69
C PHE A 9 -3.05 -13.04 2.90
N GLU A 10 -3.34 -12.28 3.95
CA GLU A 10 -2.60 -12.30 5.23
C GLU A 10 -2.69 -13.68 5.89
N ALA A 11 -3.88 -14.30 5.89
CA ALA A 11 -4.07 -15.67 6.36
C ALA A 11 -3.31 -16.74 5.55
N ASN A 12 -2.78 -16.38 4.37
CA ASN A 12 -2.19 -17.31 3.42
C ASN A 12 -0.65 -17.29 3.49
N ASN A 13 -0.10 -17.54 4.68
CA ASN A 13 1.33 -17.72 5.03
C ASN A 13 2.37 -16.96 4.17
N ARG A 14 2.05 -15.72 3.77
CA ARG A 14 2.91 -14.83 2.99
C ARG A 14 3.48 -13.80 3.92
N SER A 15 4.80 -13.63 3.88
CA SER A 15 5.48 -12.65 4.71
C SER A 15 5.14 -11.20 4.34
N TYR A 16 4.81 -10.94 3.06
CA TYR A 16 4.49 -9.60 2.57
C TYR A 16 3.44 -9.64 1.47
N ILE A 17 2.61 -8.60 1.42
CA ILE A 17 1.74 -8.28 0.29
C ILE A 17 2.12 -6.88 -0.18
N THR A 18 2.38 -6.73 -1.47
CA THR A 18 2.76 -5.43 -2.05
C THR A 18 1.65 -4.95 -2.98
N VAL A 19 1.13 -3.75 -2.72
CA VAL A 19 0.19 -3.06 -3.61
C VAL A 19 0.92 -1.88 -4.24
N ALA A 20 1.07 -1.91 -5.57
CA ALA A 20 1.73 -0.84 -6.31
C ALA A 20 0.71 0.08 -6.99
N VAL A 21 0.89 1.39 -6.83
CA VAL A 21 0.09 2.43 -7.49
C VAL A 21 1.01 3.26 -8.38
N GLY A 22 0.68 3.35 -9.66
CA GLY A 22 1.46 4.07 -10.65
C GLY A 22 0.76 5.33 -11.18
N CYS A 23 1.54 6.38 -11.40
CA CYS A 23 1.17 7.49 -12.29
C CYS A 23 2.35 7.77 -13.23
N THR A 24 2.15 8.55 -14.30
CA THR A 24 3.16 8.71 -15.37
C THR A 24 4.56 9.05 -14.87
N GLY A 25 4.69 9.99 -13.94
CA GLY A 25 5.98 10.40 -13.37
C GLY A 25 6.23 9.92 -11.94
N GLY A 26 5.33 9.13 -11.35
CA GLY A 26 5.48 8.56 -10.00
C GLY A 26 5.61 9.53 -8.82
N GLN A 27 5.52 10.85 -9.02
CA GLN A 27 5.82 11.87 -7.99
C GLN A 27 4.60 12.57 -7.37
N HIS A 28 3.41 12.44 -7.97
CA HIS A 28 2.23 13.22 -7.56
C HIS A 28 1.05 12.34 -7.15
N ARG A 29 0.31 11.82 -8.14
CA ARG A 29 -0.95 11.07 -7.92
C ARG A 29 -0.73 9.75 -7.19
N SER A 30 0.30 9.01 -7.59
CA SER A 30 0.66 7.75 -6.94
C SER A 30 1.11 7.96 -5.50
N VAL A 31 1.95 8.98 -5.26
CA VAL A 31 2.45 9.32 -3.92
C VAL A 31 1.28 9.62 -2.99
N TYR A 32 0.43 10.56 -3.39
CA TYR A 32 -0.75 10.94 -2.62
C TYR A 32 -1.68 9.74 -2.33
N LEU A 33 -1.97 8.91 -3.35
CA LEU A 33 -2.87 7.79 -3.16
C LEU A 33 -2.28 6.70 -2.26
N CYS A 34 -0.97 6.44 -2.35
CA CYS A 34 -0.28 5.51 -1.45
C CYS A 34 -0.35 5.95 0.01
N GLU A 35 -0.09 7.23 0.30
CA GLU A 35 -0.21 7.79 1.65
C GLU A 35 -1.64 7.66 2.20
N ARG A 36 -2.64 8.06 1.40
CA ARG A 36 -4.05 7.96 1.81
C ARG A 36 -4.51 6.52 2.01
N LEU A 37 -4.01 5.59 1.20
CA LEU A 37 -4.29 4.17 1.41
C LEU A 37 -3.69 3.71 2.74
N ALA A 38 -2.43 4.04 3.03
CA ALA A 38 -1.79 3.63 4.27
C ALA A 38 -2.52 4.17 5.51
N GLU A 39 -2.86 5.46 5.51
CA GLU A 39 -3.70 6.07 6.55
C GLU A 39 -5.03 5.33 6.75
N SER A 40 -5.70 4.94 5.65
CA SER A 40 -6.99 4.24 5.72
C SER A 40 -6.92 2.81 6.28
N PHE A 41 -5.72 2.21 6.32
CA PHE A 41 -5.45 0.88 6.83
C PHE A 41 -4.84 0.88 8.24
N VAL A 42 -4.53 2.05 8.81
CA VAL A 42 -4.11 2.18 10.22
C VAL A 42 -5.17 1.53 11.12
N GLY A 43 -4.72 0.62 11.98
CA GLY A 43 -5.59 -0.12 12.92
C GLY A 43 -6.42 -1.24 12.28
N LYS A 44 -6.43 -1.39 10.96
CA LYS A 44 -7.12 -2.49 10.25
C LYS A 44 -6.17 -3.60 9.83
N ILE A 45 -4.95 -3.23 9.44
CA ILE A 45 -3.90 -4.15 9.00
C ILE A 45 -2.64 -3.83 9.80
N SER A 46 -1.96 -4.87 10.28
CA SER A 46 -0.70 -4.70 11.00
C SER A 46 0.45 -4.39 10.03
N ASN A 47 1.44 -3.62 10.49
CA ASN A 47 2.71 -3.40 9.77
C ASN A 47 2.59 -2.83 8.34
N VAL A 48 1.70 -1.87 8.11
CA VAL A 48 1.61 -1.17 6.82
C VAL A 48 2.86 -0.32 6.58
N GLN A 49 3.52 -0.50 5.43
CA GLN A 49 4.70 0.28 5.01
C GLN A 49 4.44 0.93 3.65
N VAL A 50 4.88 2.18 3.50
CA VAL A 50 4.80 2.94 2.25
C VAL A 50 6.20 3.18 1.70
N ARG A 51 6.37 3.01 0.39
CA ARG A 51 7.62 3.29 -0.32
C ARG A 51 7.33 4.02 -1.62
N HIS A 52 8.00 5.16 -1.84
CA HIS A 52 7.86 5.97 -3.06
C HIS A 52 9.10 5.83 -3.94
N ARG A 53 9.04 4.93 -4.93
CA ARG A 53 10.19 4.63 -5.79
C ARG A 53 10.81 5.86 -6.47
N GLU A 54 9.98 6.75 -6.98
CA GLU A 54 10.44 7.94 -7.74
C GLU A 54 10.80 9.14 -6.86
N LEU A 55 10.64 9.05 -5.53
CA LEU A 55 11.05 10.11 -4.60
C LEU A 55 12.46 9.89 -4.02
N GLY A 56 13.10 8.76 -4.31
CA GLY A 56 14.51 8.52 -3.97
C GLY A 56 14.83 8.46 -2.47
N VAL A 57 13.82 8.33 -1.60
CA VAL A 57 13.96 8.15 -0.15
C VAL A 57 13.79 6.69 0.24
#